data_AF-A0AAW7YXD8-F1
#
_entry.id   AF-A0AAW7YXD8-F1
#
_cell.length_a   1.000
_cell.length_b   1.000
_cell.length_c   1.000
_cell.angle_alpha   90.00
_cell.angle_beta   90.00
_cell.angle_gamma   90.00
#
_symmetry.space_group_name_H-M   'P 1'
#
loop_
_entity.id
_entity.type
_entity.pdbx_description
1 polymer ?
#
loop_
_entity_poly.entity_id
_entity_poly.type
_entity_poly.pdbx_seq_one_letter_code
_entity_poly.pdbx_strand_id
1 'polypeptide(L)' 'MEILTVCGMGFGTSLMLKMTVDDILAEEGVKAEVSALDAGSAKGRSADLIMASADLD' A
#
# COMPACT_ATOMS: atom_id res chain seq x y z
N MET A 1 0.10 -13.08 2.14
CA MET A 1 0.67 -12.09 1.22
C MET A 1 0.59 -10.75 1.91
N GLU A 2 1.74 -10.13 2.17
CA GLU A 2 1.84 -8.80 2.76
C GLU A 2 2.04 -7.76 1.66
N ILE A 3 1.16 -6.76 1.62
CA ILE A 3 1.21 -5.66 0.66
C ILE A 3 1.40 -4.35 1.42
N LEU A 4 2.43 -3.59 1.05
CA LEU A 4 2.69 -2.26 1.58
C LEU A 4 2.28 -1.19 0.58
N THR A 5 1.42 -0.27 0.99
CA THR A 5 1.08 0.90 0.18
C THR A 5 1.82 2.15 0.69
N VAL A 6 2.47 2.86 -0.23
CA VAL A 6 3.29 4.04 0.06
C VAL A 6 2.95 5.16 -0.91
N CYS A 7 2.98 6.42 -0.46
CA CYS A 7 2.88 7.56 -1.37
C CYS A 7 3.73 8.74 -0.89
N GLY A 8 4.11 9.60 -1.84
CA GLY A 8 5.02 10.73 -1.60
C GLY A 8 4.33 11.97 -1.01
N MET A 9 3.00 12.04 -1.06
CA MET A 9 2.23 13.24 -0.67
C MET A 9 1.69 13.19 0.77
N GLY A 10 2.06 12.18 1.57
CA GLY A 10 1.73 12.05 2.99
C GLY A 10 0.85 10.84 3.32
N PHE A 11 0.67 10.54 4.61
CA PHE A 11 0.02 9.29 5.05
C PHE A 11 -1.42 9.09 4.53
N GLY A 12 -2.18 10.17 4.34
CA GLY A 12 -3.57 10.09 3.87
C GLY A 12 -3.71 9.49 2.47
N THR A 13 -2.79 9.81 1.56
CA THR A 13 -2.77 9.24 0.21
C THR A 13 -2.36 7.76 0.21
N SER A 14 -1.56 7.30 1.18
CA SER A 14 -1.22 5.87 1.33
C SER A 14 -2.44 5.07 1.80
N LEU A 15 -3.27 5.68 2.65
CA LEU A 15 -4.50 5.06 3.13
C LEU A 15 -5.54 4.92 2.01
N MET A 16 -5.69 5.94 1.16
CA MET A 16 -6.55 5.87 -0.03
C MET A 16 -6.11 4.74 -0.96
N LEU A 17 -4.80 4.63 -1.23
CA LEU A 17 -4.25 3.54 -2.04
C LEU A 17 -4.54 2.17 -1.40
N LYS A 18 -4.39 2.04 -0.07
CA LYS A 18 -4.76 0.83 0.67
C LYS A 18 -6.22 0.46 0.45
N MET A 19 -7.15 1.41 0.58
CA MET A 19 -8.58 1.16 0.39
C MET A 19 -8.89 0.62 -1.00
N THR A 20 -8.31 1.21 -2.05
CA THR A 20 -8.47 0.72 -3.42
C THR A 20 -7.91 -0.69 -3.61
N VAL A 21 -6.76 -1.00 -3.00
CA VAL A 21 -6.18 -2.35 -3.04
C VAL A 21 -7.07 -3.35 -2.29
N ASP A 22 -7.58 -2.99 -1.12
CA ASP A 22 -8.51 -3.83 -0.34
C ASP A 22 -9.78 -4.16 -1.16
N ASP A 23 -10.36 -3.17 -1.86
CA ASP A 23 -11.54 -3.37 -2.70
C ASP A 23 -11.26 -4.35 -3.84
N ILE A 24 -10.14 -4.18 -4.56
CA ILE A 24 -9.73 -5.09 -5.65
C ILE A 24 -9.48 -6.50 -5.12
N LEU A 25 -8.81 -6.65 -3.98
CA LEU A 25 -8.56 -7.95 -3.37
C LEU A 25 -9.87 -8.66 -3.00
N ALA A 26 -10.86 -7.90 -2.52
CA ALA A 26 -12.18 -8.43 -2.20
C ALA A 26 -12.93 -8.89 -3.46
N GLU A 27 -12.89 -8.10 -4.54
CA GLU A 27 -13.51 -8.44 -5.84
C GLU A 27 -12.90 -9.72 -6.45
N GLU A 28 -11.58 -9.85 -6.37
CA GLU A 28 -10.83 -10.99 -6.92
C GLU A 28 -10.79 -12.21 -5.97
N GLY A 29 -11.34 -12.09 -4.76
CA GLY A 29 -11.34 -13.16 -3.75
C GLY A 29 -9.94 -13.52 -3.22
N VAL A 30 -8.98 -12.60 -3.32
CA VAL A 30 -7.59 -12.79 -2.90
C VAL A 30 -7.41 -12.37 -1.44
N LYS A 31 -6.78 -13.24 -0.64
CA LYS A 31 -6.44 -12.93 0.76
C LYS A 31 -5.04 -12.32 0.85
N ALA A 32 -4.97 -11.02 1.14
CA ALA A 32 -3.73 -10.33 1.48
C ALA A 32 -3.94 -9.39 2.68
N GLU A 33 -2.84 -9.07 3.36
CA GLU A 33 -2.81 -8.09 4.43
C GLU A 33 -2.17 -6.81 3.87
N VAL A 34 -2.96 -5.74 3.80
CA VAL A 34 -2.51 -4.46 3.23
C VAL A 34 -2.21 -3.48 4.37
N SER A 35 -1.02 -2.89 4.35
CA SER A 35 -0.58 -1.88 5.31
C SER A 35 -0.23 -0.58 4.61
N ALA A 36 -0.83 0.53 5.07
CA ALA A 36 -0.49 1.86 4.58
C ALA A 36 0.65 2.45 5.42
N LEU A 37 1.73 2.88 4.78
CA LEU A 37 2.85 3.57 5.40
C LEU A 37 3.19 4.85 4.62
N ASP A 38 3.75 5.84 5.30
CA ASP A 38 4.45 6.93 4.62
C ASP A 38 5.82 6.45 4.11
N ALA A 39 6.41 7.18 3.15
CA ALA A 39 7.67 6.82 2.54
C ALA A 39 8.84 6.71 3.53
N GLY A 40 8.83 7.50 4.60
CA GLY A 40 9.86 7.44 5.65
C GLY A 40 9.75 6.16 6.48
N SER A 41 8.52 5.77 6.82
CA SER A 41 8.22 4.58 7.63
C SER A 41 8.31 3.26 6.87
N ALA A 42 8.26 3.28 5.53
CA ALA A 42 8.39 2.10 4.70
C ALA A 42 9.81 1.50 4.74
N LYS A 43 10.83 2.31 5.03
CA LYS A 43 12.23 1.89 5.02
C LYS A 43 12.49 0.79 6.06
N GLY A 44 13.02 -0.34 5.60
CA GLY A 44 13.37 -1.49 6.45
C GLY A 44 12.21 -2.44 6.76
N ARG A 45 11.02 -2.20 6.18
CA ARG A 45 9.91 -3.15 6.21
C ARG A 45 10.07 -4.17 5.10
N SER A 46 9.74 -5.43 5.40
CA SER A 46 9.65 -6.50 4.42
C SER A 46 8.19 -6.66 4.01
N ALA A 47 7.93 -6.88 2.73
CA ALA A 47 6.61 -7.22 2.19
C ALA A 47 6.80 -8.05 0.93
N ASP A 48 5.76 -8.81 0.55
CA ASP A 48 5.72 -9.54 -0.72
C ASP A 48 5.54 -8.59 -1.90
N LEU A 49 4.79 -7.49 -1.68
CA LEU A 49 4.53 -6.46 -2.69
C LEU A 49 4.60 -5.06 -2.06
N ILE A 50 5.25 -4.12 -2.75
CA ILE A 50 5.20 -2.70 -2.42
C ILE A 50 4.50 -1.98 -3.57
N MET A 51 3.42 -1.28 -3.24
CA MET A 51 2.64 -0.49 -4.18
C MET A 51 2.81 0.99 -3.86
N ALA A 52 3.22 1.76 -4.86
CA ALA A 52 3.37 3.20 -4.75
C ALA A 52 2.45 3.93 -5.71
N SER A 53 2.03 5.14 -5.35
CA SER A 53 1.44 6.07 -6.32
C SER A 53 2.45 6.39 -7.41
N ALA A 54 1.99 6.56 -8.66
CA ALA A 54 2.86 6.92 -9.79
C ALA A 54 3.62 8.24 -9.55
N ASP A 55 3.09 9.11 -8.70
CA ASP A 55 3.69 10.40 -8.32
C ASP A 55 4.82 10.28 -7.28
N LEU A 56 5.13 9.06 -6.82
CA LEU A 56 6.30 8.81 -5.96
C LEU A 56 7.53 8.60 -6.84
N ASP A 57 8.26 9.69 -7.12
CA ASP A 57 9.58 9.69 -7.77
C ASP A 57 10.70 9.12 -6.88
#